data_AF-Q93UM3-F1
#
_entry.id   AF-Q93UM3-F1
#
_cell.length_a   1.000
_cell.length_b   1.000
_cell.length_c   1.000
_cell.angle_alpha   90.00
_cell.angle_beta   90.00
_cell.angle_gamma   90.00
#
_symmetry.space_group_name_H-M   'P 1'
#
loop_
_entity.id
_entity.type
_entity.pdbx_description
1 polymer ?
#
loop_
_entity_poly.entity_id
_entity_poly.type
_entity_poly.pdbx_seq_one_letter_code
_entity_poly.pdbx_strand_id
1 'polypeptide(L)'
;MTALQTESTNASSAKPVPPSDSKERVSQFMQQIQDKICQGLEVADGKGKFQEDSWQRQEGGGGRSRVMREGNVLEQGGVNFSEVWGDQLPPSILKQRPEAAG
;
A
#
# COMPACT_ATOMS: atom_id res chain seq x y z
N MET A 1 6.97 -48.25 -35.54
CA MET A 1 6.51 -46.84 -35.47
C MET A 1 5.61 -46.71 -34.26
N THR A 2 6.16 -46.33 -33.12
CA THR A 2 5.41 -46.20 -31.86
C THR A 2 5.01 -44.73 -31.73
N ALA A 3 3.72 -44.46 -31.76
CA ALA A 3 3.18 -43.11 -31.63
C ALA A 3 3.47 -42.56 -30.23
N LEU A 4 4.21 -41.46 -30.16
CA LEU A 4 4.36 -40.64 -28.96
C LEU A 4 3.00 -39.99 -28.68
N GLN A 5 2.29 -40.48 -27.66
CA GLN A 5 1.14 -39.78 -27.10
C GLN A 5 1.66 -38.57 -26.34
N THR A 6 1.48 -37.38 -26.91
CA THR A 6 1.63 -36.12 -26.20
C THR A 6 0.54 -36.04 -25.12
N GLU A 7 0.92 -36.25 -23.86
CA GLU A 7 0.07 -35.89 -22.74
C GLU A 7 -0.19 -34.39 -22.79
N SER A 8 -1.47 -34.04 -22.99
CA SER A 8 -1.93 -32.67 -22.92
C SER A 8 -1.91 -32.27 -21.44
N THR A 9 -0.83 -31.64 -20.99
CA THR A 9 -0.78 -30.99 -19.69
C THR A 9 -1.87 -29.93 -19.66
N ASN A 10 -2.95 -30.23 -18.93
CA ASN A 10 -4.08 -29.34 -18.71
C ASN A 10 -3.59 -28.18 -17.83
N ALA A 11 -3.08 -27.11 -18.46
CA ALA A 11 -2.65 -25.90 -17.78
C ALA A 11 -3.90 -25.18 -17.25
N SER A 12 -4.29 -25.52 -16.02
CA SER A 12 -5.28 -24.77 -15.27
C SER A 12 -4.76 -23.35 -15.06
N SER A 13 -5.41 -22.38 -15.70
CA SER A 13 -5.12 -20.95 -15.65
C SER A 13 -5.57 -20.33 -14.32
N ALA A 14 -5.17 -20.92 -13.18
CA ALA A 14 -5.47 -20.38 -11.87
C ALA A 14 -4.55 -19.17 -11.61
N LYS A 15 -5.15 -17.98 -11.46
CA LYS A 15 -4.40 -16.79 -11.03
C LYS A 15 -3.73 -17.09 -9.68
N PRO A 16 -2.42 -16.84 -9.52
CA PRO A 16 -1.75 -17.09 -8.26
C PRO A 16 -2.37 -16.21 -7.18
N VAL A 17 -2.88 -16.84 -6.13
CA VAL A 17 -3.42 -16.17 -4.95
C VAL A 17 -2.24 -15.73 -4.08
N PRO A 18 -2.19 -14.48 -3.61
CA PRO A 18 -1.16 -14.05 -2.67
C PRO A 18 -1.16 -14.91 -1.40
N PRO A 19 0.00 -15.16 -0.77
CA PRO A 19 0.07 -15.76 0.57
C PRO A 19 -0.87 -15.09 1.57
N SER A 20 -1.37 -15.84 2.54
CA SER A 20 -2.36 -15.35 3.53
C SER A 20 -1.85 -14.18 4.39
N ASP A 21 -0.54 -14.02 4.53
CA ASP A 21 0.14 -12.96 5.29
C ASP A 21 0.59 -11.78 4.40
N SER A 22 0.19 -11.76 3.12
CA SER A 22 0.66 -10.75 2.17
C SER A 22 0.24 -9.34 2.57
N LYS A 23 -0.95 -9.18 3.16
CA LYS A 23 -1.47 -7.88 3.59
C LYS A 23 -0.58 -7.29 4.68
N GLU A 24 -0.31 -8.08 5.72
CA GLU A 24 0.54 -7.70 6.84
C GLU A 24 1.97 -7.38 6.37
N ARG A 25 2.53 -8.23 5.50
CA ARG A 25 3.88 -8.02 4.94
C ARG A 25 3.98 -6.72 4.14
N VAL A 26 2.99 -6.41 3.30
CA VAL A 26 2.97 -5.17 2.53
C VAL A 26 2.76 -3.97 3.45
N SER A 27 1.86 -4.06 4.44
CA SER A 27 1.63 -2.99 5.42
C SER A 27 2.91 -2.63 6.17
N GLN A 28 3.62 -3.64 6.69
CA GLN A 28 4.90 -3.44 7.38
C GLN A 28 5.97 -2.85 6.45
N PHE A 29 6.07 -3.36 5.22
CA PHE A 29 7.03 -2.88 4.24
C PHE A 29 6.80 -1.41 3.87
N MET A 30 5.54 -1.02 3.64
CA MET A 30 5.18 0.37 3.30
C MET A 30 5.42 1.32 4.46
N GLN A 31 5.15 0.88 5.70
CA GLN A 31 5.51 1.62 6.91
C GLN A 31 7.03 1.85 6.98
N GLN A 32 7.84 0.80 6.77
CA GLN A 32 9.30 0.93 6.74
C GLN A 32 9.81 1.86 5.63
N ILE A 33 9.14 1.89 4.46
CA ILE A 33 9.46 2.86 3.40
C ILE A 33 9.22 4.28 3.90
N GLN A 34 8.08 4.56 4.53
CA GLN A 34 7.79 5.87 5.11
C GLN A 34 8.86 6.27 6.14
N ASP A 35 9.28 5.34 7.01
CA ASP A 35 10.34 5.58 8.00
C ASP A 35 11.65 5.98 7.31
N LYS A 36 12.07 5.23 6.29
CA LYS A 36 13.30 5.51 5.53
C LYS A 36 13.24 6.85 4.79
N ILE A 37 12.11 7.18 4.16
CA ILE A 37 11.94 8.45 3.46
C ILE A 37 12.00 9.61 4.46
N CYS A 38 11.23 9.54 5.56
CA CYS A 38 11.25 10.58 6.59
C CYS A 38 12.66 10.79 7.13
N GLN A 39 13.37 9.71 7.49
CA GLN A 39 14.73 9.80 8.01
C GLN A 39 15.69 10.42 6.99
N GLY A 40 15.63 9.99 5.73
CA GLY A 40 16.47 10.55 4.66
C GLY A 40 16.21 12.04 4.44
N LEU A 41 14.94 12.46 4.46
CA LEU A 41 14.55 13.86 4.30
C LEU A 41 14.95 14.71 5.50
N GLU A 42 14.83 14.23 6.74
CA GLU A 42 15.30 14.95 7.92
C GLU A 42 16.82 15.12 7.94
N VAL A 43 17.57 14.12 7.49
CA VAL A 43 19.03 14.21 7.35
C VAL A 43 19.41 15.25 6.29
N ALA A 44 18.73 15.23 5.15
CA ALA A 44 18.96 16.20 4.08
C ALA A 44 18.57 17.63 4.46
N ASP A 45 17.49 17.79 5.24
CA ASP A 45 17.03 19.10 5.71
C ASP A 45 17.92 19.66 6.84
N GLY A 46 18.33 18.80 7.78
CA GLY A 46 19.23 19.15 8.88
C GLY A 46 18.58 19.94 10.02
N LYS A 47 17.32 20.39 9.89
CA LYS A 47 16.58 21.12 10.94
C LYS A 47 15.20 20.54 11.20
N GLY A 48 14.38 20.43 10.17
CA GLY A 48 13.00 20.00 10.25
C GLY A 48 12.87 18.56 10.75
N LYS A 49 11.77 18.31 11.47
CA LYS A 49 11.39 16.98 11.97
C LYS A 49 9.96 16.66 11.56
N PHE A 50 9.74 15.41 11.16
CA PHE A 50 8.39 14.94 10.88
C PHE A 50 7.61 14.74 12.18
N GLN A 51 6.41 15.32 12.23
CA GLN A 51 5.43 15.05 13.25
C GLN A 51 4.43 14.03 12.73
N GLU A 52 4.22 12.97 13.50
CA GLU A 52 3.30 11.89 13.15
C GLU A 52 1.92 12.14 13.76
N ASP A 53 0.90 11.95 12.92
CA ASP A 53 -0.49 11.84 13.31
C ASP A 53 -1.03 10.48 12.86
N SER A 54 -1.24 9.60 13.85
CA SER A 54 -1.78 8.25 13.63
C SER A 54 -3.30 8.27 13.79
N TRP A 55 -4.01 7.68 12.84
CA TRP A 55 -5.47 7.72 12.78
C TRP A 55 -6.05 6.37 12.37
N GLN A 56 -7.33 6.17 12.72
CA GLN A 56 -8.11 4.99 12.39
C GLN A 56 -9.47 5.41 11.81
N ARG A 57 -10.06 4.56 10.96
CA ARG A 57 -11.41 4.77 10.42
C ARG A 57 -12.39 3.84 11.09
N GLN A 58 -13.59 4.35 11.36
CA GLN A 58 -14.69 3.53 11.89
C GLN A 58 -15.07 2.39 10.94
N GLU A 59 -14.98 2.62 9.63
CA GLU A 59 -15.28 1.63 8.58
C GLU A 59 -14.19 0.57 8.40
N GLY A 60 -13.00 0.77 8.99
CA GLY A 60 -11.89 -0.16 8.89
C GLY A 60 -10.58 0.47 8.40
N GLY A 61 -9.49 0.00 8.98
CA GLY A 61 -8.14 0.46 8.65
C GLY A 61 -7.77 1.80 9.26
N GLY A 62 -6.76 2.44 8.69
CA GLY A 62 -6.14 3.61 9.28
C GLY A 62 -4.91 4.05 8.51
N GLY A 63 -4.06 4.81 9.19
CA GLY A 63 -2.81 5.29 8.63
C GLY A 63 -2.02 6.12 9.61
N ARG A 64 -0.87 6.59 9.14
CA ARG A 64 -0.06 7.57 9.84
C ARG A 64 0.41 8.62 8.86
N SER A 65 -0.01 9.86 9.11
CA SER A 65 0.39 11.03 8.34
C SER A 65 1.63 11.61 9.01
N ARG A 66 2.68 11.92 8.24
CA ARG A 66 3.86 12.60 8.78
C ARG A 66 4.08 13.90 8.06
N VAL A 67 4.10 15.00 8.80
CA VAL A 67 4.29 16.35 8.25
C VAL A 67 5.47 17.03 8.93
N MET A 68 6.35 17.61 8.12
CA MET A 68 7.44 18.48 8.54
C MET A 68 7.16 19.88 8.03
N ARG A 69 7.45 20.91 8.85
CA ARG A 69 7.28 22.33 8.50
C ARG A 69 8.50 23.11 8.99
N GLU A 70 8.73 24.26 8.37
CA GLU A 70 9.77 25.23 8.77
C GLU A 70 11.18 24.61 8.78
N GLY A 71 11.43 23.68 7.85
CA GLY A 71 12.73 23.09 7.62
C GLY A 71 13.74 24.11 7.05
N ASN A 72 15.01 23.71 7.01
CA ASN A 72 16.07 24.52 6.43
C ASN A 72 16.11 24.45 4.90
N VAL A 73 15.69 23.31 4.33
CA VAL A 73 15.68 23.04 2.89
C VAL A 73 14.23 22.91 2.40
N LEU A 74 13.42 22.14 3.12
CA LEU A 74 12.01 21.94 2.84
C LEU A 74 11.18 22.88 3.71
N GLU A 75 10.55 23.88 3.09
CA GLU A 75 9.58 24.74 3.78
C GLU A 75 8.46 23.89 4.42
N GLN A 76 7.96 22.90 3.69
CA GLN A 76 7.02 21.89 4.18
C GLN A 76 7.19 20.57 3.42
N GLY A 77 7.04 19.44 4.12
CA GLY A 77 7.09 18.09 3.55
C GLY A 77 6.04 17.19 4.18
N GLY A 78 5.50 16.25 3.40
CA GLY A 78 4.52 15.28 3.86
C GLY A 78 4.82 13.88 3.33
N VAL A 79 4.81 12.87 4.20
CA VAL A 79 4.95 11.46 3.82
C VAL A 79 3.86 10.68 4.56
N ASN A 80 2.88 10.16 3.83
CA ASN A 80 1.71 9.55 4.44
C ASN A 80 1.63 8.06 4.10
N PHE A 81 1.21 7.27 5.07
CA PHE A 81 0.88 5.86 4.91
C PHE A 81 -0.60 5.65 5.25
N SER A 82 -1.28 4.85 4.44
CA SER A 82 -2.66 4.41 4.72
C SER A 82 -2.88 2.97 4.29
N GLU A 83 -3.56 2.22 5.14
CA GLU A 83 -4.08 0.89 4.86
C GLU A 83 -5.56 0.90 5.25
N VAL A 84 -6.44 1.00 4.26
CA VAL A 84 -7.89 1.19 4.46
C VAL A 84 -8.67 0.06 3.84
N TRP A 85 -9.77 -0.31 4.49
CA TRP A 85 -10.72 -1.29 4.00
C TRP A 85 -12.11 -0.96 4.53
N GLY A 86 -13.12 -1.55 3.92
CA GLY A 86 -14.52 -1.38 4.27
C GLY A 86 -15.38 -2.23 3.36
N ASP A 87 -16.67 -2.30 3.67
CA ASP A 87 -17.60 -3.17 2.96
C ASP A 87 -17.99 -2.62 1.59
N GLN A 88 -17.86 -1.31 1.36
CA GLN A 88 -18.25 -0.67 0.11
C GLN A 88 -17.10 0.06 -0.57
N LEU A 89 -16.98 -0.13 -1.87
CA LEU A 89 -16.06 0.65 -2.70
C LEU A 89 -16.59 2.08 -2.92
N PRO A 90 -15.72 3.09 -3.02
CA PRO A 90 -16.12 4.45 -3.35
C PRO A 90 -16.88 4.52 -4.68
N PRO A 91 -17.86 5.43 -4.83
CA PRO A 91 -18.62 5.60 -6.07
C PRO A 91 -17.76 5.84 -7.32
N SER A 92 -16.58 6.44 -7.17
CA SER A 92 -15.61 6.63 -8.25
C SER A 92 -15.07 5.32 -8.82
N ILE A 93 -14.85 4.31 -7.97
CA ILE A 93 -14.39 2.98 -8.39
C ILE A 93 -15.55 2.23 -9.04
N LEU A 94 -16.75 2.28 -8.44
CA LEU A 94 -17.95 1.61 -8.97
C LEU A 94 -18.35 2.13 -10.37
N LYS A 95 -18.12 3.42 -10.67
CA LYS A 95 -18.32 3.95 -12.03
C LYS A 95 -17.38 3.33 -13.08
N GLN A 96 -16.14 3.01 -12.69
CA GLN A 96 -15.15 2.41 -13.60
C GLN A 96 -15.25 0.89 -13.65
N ARG A 97 -15.71 0.27 -12.56
CA ARG A 97 -15.88 -1.17 -12.40
C ARG A 97 -17.20 -1.47 -11.72
N PRO A 98 -18.34 -1.39 -12.45
CA PRO A 98 -19.66 -1.66 -11.90
C PRO A 98 -19.78 -3.07 -11.30
N GLU A 99 -19.03 -4.03 -11.84
CA GLU A 99 -18.97 -5.41 -11.38
C GLU A 99 -18.32 -5.59 -10.00
N ALA A 100 -17.64 -4.56 -9.50
CA ALA A 100 -17.03 -4.55 -8.18
C ALA A 100 -18.02 -4.07 -7.09
N ALA A 101 -19.26 -3.76 -7.45
CA ALA A 101 -20.33 -3.50 -6.48
C ALA A 101 -20.72 -4.81 -5.77
N GLY A 102 -20.59 -4.82 -4.45
CA GLY A 102 -20.94 -5.95 -3.58
C GLY A 102 -20.95 -5.48 -2.14
#